data_AF-A0A9P0IML4-F1
#
_entry.id   AF-A0A9P0IML4-F1
#
_cell.length_a   1.000
_cell.length_b   1.000
_cell.length_c   1.000
_cell.angle_alpha   90.00
_cell.angle_beta   90.00
_cell.angle_gamma   90.00
#
_symmetry.space_group_name_H-M   'P 1'
#
loop_
_entity.id
_entity.type
_entity.pdbx_description
1 polymer ?
#
loop_
_entity_poly.entity_id
_entity_poly.type
_entity_poly.pdbx_seq_one_letter_code
_entity_poly.pdbx_strand_id
1 'polypeptide(L)'
;MVEHLSYLLTGIITTERENSHEVFEIYVLKMFPQVFTVITYNTWLAVLVLIVNSVSTLTLCFSDQIIIMGSLALGNYFEIFNERMKTHKGKNLTPDQWKTLRVDYTRLCNLARLLNDCVCHLLCVSLLIHVYIICVEMHQGVVRTNEHFSLSHYVHAILSFMVSSLRGCLLCLCSVKIYENSKLPKRSLYEIPQQSFCNEVDFFLLQIQKDHIGLTGSHMFLMTRRFLLTMFGTIVSYEILLVQMKGYSSRKNP
;
A
#
# COMPACT_ATOMS: atom_id res chain seq x y z
N MET A 1 -3.19 -10.17 12.12
CA MET A 1 -2.77 -11.34 12.96
C MET A 1 -2.04 -10.90 14.21
N VAL A 2 -0.99 -10.07 14.13
CA VAL A 2 -0.33 -9.46 15.31
C VAL A 2 -1.31 -8.61 16.12
N GLU A 3 -2.15 -7.81 15.47
CA GLU A 3 -3.22 -7.03 16.13
C GLU A 3 -4.25 -7.93 16.83
N HIS A 4 -4.73 -8.99 16.18
CA HIS A 4 -5.67 -9.93 16.79
C HIS A 4 -5.11 -10.64 18.03
N LEU A 5 -3.86 -11.11 17.96
CA LEU A 5 -3.19 -11.78 19.08
C LEU A 5 -2.93 -10.82 20.24
N SER A 6 -2.54 -9.59 19.94
CA SER A 6 -2.25 -8.58 20.95
C SER A 6 -3.52 -8.04 21.61
N TYR A 7 -4.61 -7.82 20.88
CA TYR A 7 -5.92 -7.50 21.47
C TYR A 7 -6.52 -8.67 22.28
N LEU A 8 -6.29 -9.93 21.87
CA LEU A 8 -6.64 -11.11 22.66
C LEU A 8 -5.85 -11.16 23.98
N LEU A 9 -4.54 -10.92 23.90
CA LEU A 9 -3.67 -10.81 25.08
C LEU A 9 -4.13 -9.67 26.00
N THR A 10 -4.45 -8.50 25.45
CA THR A 10 -4.94 -7.39 26.28
C THR A 10 -6.31 -7.70 26.88
N GLY A 11 -7.21 -8.34 26.14
CA GLY A 11 -8.52 -8.78 26.65
C GLY A 11 -8.42 -9.84 27.75
N ILE A 12 -7.46 -10.76 27.65
CA ILE A 12 -7.17 -11.76 28.69
C ILE A 12 -6.55 -11.09 29.93
N ILE A 13 -5.63 -10.13 29.73
CA ILE A 13 -4.96 -9.40 30.82
C ILE A 13 -5.91 -8.46 31.57
N THR A 14 -6.87 -7.84 30.89
CA THR A 14 -7.85 -6.95 31.54
C THR A 14 -8.97 -7.68 32.26
N THR A 15 -9.13 -8.99 32.06
CA THR A 15 -10.27 -9.75 32.57
C THR A 15 -9.80 -10.86 33.50
N GLU A 16 -9.20 -10.48 34.63
CA GLU A 16 -8.75 -11.42 35.68
C GLU A 16 -9.92 -12.10 36.43
N ARG A 17 -11.21 -11.93 36.05
CA ARG A 17 -12.32 -12.35 36.91
C ARG A 17 -13.70 -12.71 36.31
N GLU A 18 -13.80 -13.06 35.02
CA GLU A 18 -15.08 -13.51 34.43
C GLU A 18 -15.01 -14.88 33.76
N ASN A 19 -16.18 -15.53 33.61
CA ASN A 19 -16.31 -16.85 32.95
C ASN A 19 -15.80 -16.76 31.51
N SER A 20 -15.12 -17.81 31.03
CA SER A 20 -14.51 -17.85 29.68
C SER A 20 -15.47 -17.51 28.53
N HIS A 21 -16.76 -17.82 28.70
CA HIS A 21 -17.81 -17.48 27.73
C HIS A 21 -18.14 -15.99 27.69
N GLU A 22 -18.20 -15.31 28.83
CA GLU A 22 -18.48 -13.86 28.92
C GLU A 22 -17.32 -13.05 28.34
N VAL A 23 -16.08 -13.47 28.60
CA VAL A 23 -14.88 -12.86 28.01
C VAL A 23 -14.88 -12.96 26.48
N PHE A 24 -15.27 -14.11 25.94
CA PHE A 24 -15.36 -14.32 24.49
C PHE A 24 -16.47 -13.48 23.84
N GLU A 25 -17.62 -13.38 24.48
CA GLU A 25 -18.73 -12.53 24.02
C GLU A 25 -18.33 -11.06 23.98
N ILE A 26 -17.77 -10.53 25.08
CA ILE A 26 -17.30 -9.15 25.16
C ILE A 26 -16.23 -8.87 24.10
N TYR A 27 -15.30 -9.80 23.87
CA TYR A 27 -14.28 -9.67 22.84
C TYR A 27 -14.89 -9.53 21.44
N VAL A 28 -15.81 -10.43 21.07
CA VAL A 28 -16.41 -10.44 19.73
C VAL A 28 -17.28 -9.20 19.49
N LEU A 29 -18.07 -8.79 20.48
CA LEU A 29 -18.92 -7.60 20.39
C LEU A 29 -18.10 -6.32 20.25
N LYS A 30 -16.96 -6.22 20.98
CA LYS A 30 -16.06 -5.07 20.90
C LYS A 30 -15.26 -5.04 19.61
N MET A 31 -14.92 -6.20 19.05
CA MET A 31 -14.13 -6.32 17.83
C MET A 31 -14.96 -6.09 16.56
N PHE A 32 -16.21 -6.54 16.54
CA PHE A 32 -17.11 -6.45 15.39
C PHE A 32 -18.41 -5.68 15.71
N PRO A 33 -18.34 -4.43 16.21
CA PRO A 33 -19.53 -3.67 16.55
C PRO A 33 -20.41 -3.44 15.32
N GLN A 34 -19.82 -3.37 14.12
CA GLN A 34 -20.55 -3.19 12.86
C GLN A 34 -21.47 -4.38 12.49
N VAL A 35 -21.15 -5.59 12.96
CA VAL A 35 -21.95 -6.79 12.63
C VAL A 35 -23.02 -7.03 13.70
N PHE A 36 -22.61 -6.96 14.97
CA PHE A 36 -23.48 -7.29 16.10
C PHE A 36 -24.39 -6.15 16.57
N THR A 37 -24.27 -4.96 15.98
CA THR A 37 -25.30 -3.91 16.11
C THR A 37 -26.56 -4.20 15.30
N VAL A 38 -26.44 -5.01 14.23
CA VAL A 38 -27.56 -5.37 13.33
C VAL A 38 -28.06 -6.79 13.61
N ILE A 39 -27.17 -7.71 13.99
CA ILE A 39 -27.48 -9.13 14.18
C ILE A 39 -27.36 -9.50 15.66
N THR A 40 -28.36 -10.20 16.19
CA THR A 40 -28.34 -10.74 17.56
C THR A 40 -27.16 -11.69 17.77
N TYR A 41 -26.48 -11.57 18.91
CA TYR A 41 -25.35 -12.42 19.25
C TYR A 41 -25.74 -13.91 19.27
N ASN A 42 -24.93 -14.74 18.62
CA ASN A 42 -24.99 -16.19 18.69
C ASN A 42 -23.55 -16.72 18.62
N THR A 43 -23.18 -17.61 19.54
CA THR A 43 -21.81 -18.16 19.63
C THR A 43 -21.36 -18.82 18.32
N TRP A 44 -22.24 -19.52 17.61
CA TRP A 44 -21.90 -20.12 16.30
C TRP A 44 -21.63 -19.07 15.23
N LEU A 45 -22.42 -17.99 15.22
CA LEU A 45 -22.23 -16.87 14.30
C LEU A 45 -20.93 -16.12 14.60
N ALA A 46 -20.62 -15.91 15.89
CA ALA A 46 -19.37 -15.32 16.35
C ALA A 46 -18.14 -16.12 15.88
N VAL A 47 -18.18 -17.45 16.01
CA VAL A 47 -17.12 -18.34 15.50
C VAL A 47 -16.98 -18.23 13.98
N LEU A 48 -18.09 -18.23 13.24
CA LEU A 48 -18.08 -18.08 11.79
C LEU A 48 -17.46 -16.74 11.35
N VAL A 49 -17.86 -15.63 11.98
CA VAL A 49 -17.30 -14.29 11.71
C VAL A 49 -15.79 -14.28 11.96
N LEU A 50 -15.32 -14.90 13.05
CA LEU A 50 -13.90 -14.98 13.37
C LEU A 50 -13.12 -15.78 12.32
N ILE A 51 -13.66 -16.89 11.83
CA ILE A 51 -13.05 -17.71 10.76
C ILE A 51 -12.96 -16.90 9.47
N VAL A 52 -14.07 -16.28 9.04
CA VAL A 52 -14.11 -15.46 7.81
C VAL A 52 -13.13 -14.29 7.89
N ASN A 53 -13.08 -13.60 9.04
CA ASN A 53 -12.13 -12.52 9.26
C ASN A 53 -10.67 -13.01 9.23
N SER A 54 -10.41 -14.18 9.81
CA SER A 54 -9.07 -14.78 9.81
C SER A 54 -8.62 -15.14 8.40
N VAL A 55 -9.48 -15.80 7.62
CA VAL A 55 -9.22 -16.13 6.21
C VAL A 55 -9.01 -14.85 5.39
N SER A 56 -9.87 -13.85 5.53
CA SER A 56 -9.75 -12.57 4.83
C SER A 56 -8.42 -11.87 5.16
N THR A 57 -8.01 -11.88 6.42
CA THR A 57 -6.74 -11.31 6.86
C THR A 57 -5.55 -12.05 6.26
N LEU A 58 -5.60 -13.39 6.20
CA LEU A 58 -4.56 -14.19 5.55
C LEU A 58 -4.50 -13.89 4.05
N THR A 59 -5.64 -13.87 3.37
CA THR A 59 -5.72 -13.53 1.93
C THR A 59 -5.12 -12.16 1.65
N LEU A 60 -5.40 -11.17 2.50
CA LEU A 60 -4.79 -9.83 2.38
C LEU A 60 -3.27 -9.89 2.55
N CYS A 61 -2.77 -10.57 3.57
CA CYS A 61 -1.33 -10.72 3.80
C CYS A 61 -0.61 -11.40 2.62
N PHE A 62 -1.19 -12.47 2.07
CA PHE A 62 -0.64 -13.16 0.91
C PHE A 62 -0.67 -12.27 -0.33
N SER A 63 -1.76 -11.54 -0.56
CA SER A 63 -1.90 -10.61 -1.69
C SER A 63 -0.85 -9.49 -1.61
N ASP A 64 -0.71 -8.85 -0.45
CA ASP A 64 0.31 -7.82 -0.21
C ASP A 64 1.71 -8.35 -0.51
N GLN A 65 2.06 -9.55 -0.04
CA GLN A 65 3.38 -10.12 -0.22
C GLN A 65 3.68 -10.43 -1.70
N ILE A 66 2.71 -10.96 -2.44
CA ILE A 66 2.84 -11.21 -3.89
C ILE A 66 3.06 -9.89 -4.63
N ILE A 67 2.28 -8.86 -4.31
CA ILE A 67 2.40 -7.54 -4.94
C ILE A 67 3.77 -6.92 -4.62
N ILE A 68 4.20 -6.93 -3.36
CA ILE A 68 5.50 -6.36 -2.94
C ILE A 68 6.64 -7.09 -3.64
N MET A 69 6.66 -8.42 -3.61
CA MET A 69 7.73 -9.21 -4.22
C MET A 69 7.78 -9.03 -5.73
N GLY A 70 6.62 -9.07 -6.41
CA GLY A 70 6.55 -8.80 -7.85
C GLY A 70 7.01 -7.40 -8.20
N SER A 71 6.60 -6.41 -7.41
CA SER A 71 6.98 -5.01 -7.59
C SER A 71 8.47 -4.78 -7.40
N LEU A 72 9.04 -5.38 -6.36
CA LEU A 72 10.45 -5.28 -6.03
C LEU A 72 11.31 -5.96 -7.09
N ALA A 73 10.95 -7.17 -7.53
CA ALA A 73 11.66 -7.89 -8.58
C ALA A 73 11.69 -7.07 -9.88
N LEU A 74 10.53 -6.60 -10.34
CA LEU A 74 10.43 -5.79 -11.55
C LEU A 74 11.15 -4.44 -11.42
N GLY A 75 11.02 -3.78 -10.27
CA GLY A 75 11.73 -2.53 -9.97
C GLY A 75 13.25 -2.71 -10.04
N ASN A 76 13.77 -3.83 -9.53
CA ASN A 76 15.19 -4.18 -9.59
C ASN A 76 15.64 -4.53 -11.01
N TYR A 77 14.82 -5.21 -11.82
CA TYR A 77 15.14 -5.45 -13.23
C TYR A 77 15.28 -4.15 -14.03
N PHE A 78 14.38 -3.18 -13.82
CA PHE A 78 14.54 -1.84 -14.42
C PHE A 78 15.76 -1.11 -13.87
N GLU A 79 16.08 -1.24 -12.59
CA GLU A 79 17.28 -0.67 -11.98
C GLU A 79 18.57 -1.21 -12.63
N ILE A 80 18.67 -2.53 -12.79
CA ILE A 80 19.77 -3.19 -13.49
C ILE A 80 19.88 -2.70 -14.94
N PHE A 81 18.76 -2.56 -15.64
CA PHE A 81 18.73 -2.02 -17.01
C PHE A 81 19.24 -0.57 -17.04
N ASN A 82 18.83 0.26 -16.08
CA ASN A 82 19.27 1.64 -15.95
C ASN A 82 20.77 1.75 -15.67
N GLU A 83 21.33 0.91 -14.80
CA GLU A 83 22.76 0.87 -14.55
C GLU A 83 23.55 0.47 -15.80
N ARG A 84 23.06 -0.53 -16.55
CA ARG A 84 23.64 -0.88 -17.86
C ARG A 84 23.59 0.29 -18.85
N MET A 85 22.47 1.00 -18.94
CA MET A 85 22.35 2.20 -19.77
C MET A 85 23.37 3.29 -19.39
N LYS A 86 23.61 3.51 -18.09
CA LYS A 86 24.63 4.45 -17.62
C LYS A 86 26.05 4.06 -18.03
N THR A 87 26.39 2.77 -18.08
CA THR A 87 27.72 2.30 -18.54
C THR A 87 27.98 2.58 -20.03
N HIS A 88 26.92 2.77 -20.80
CA HIS A 88 26.99 3.12 -22.23
C HIS A 88 26.98 4.64 -22.48
N LYS A 89 26.85 5.44 -21.43
CA LYS A 89 26.89 6.91 -21.51
C LYS A 89 28.25 7.38 -22.05
N GLY A 90 28.21 8.26 -23.06
CA GLY A 90 29.40 8.84 -23.70
C GLY A 90 30.14 7.90 -24.66
N LYS A 91 29.65 6.68 -24.88
CA LYS A 91 30.18 5.77 -25.90
C LYS A 91 29.38 5.92 -27.20
N ASN A 92 30.06 5.82 -28.33
CA ASN A 92 29.39 5.75 -29.64
C ASN A 92 28.88 4.33 -29.85
N LEU A 93 27.59 4.11 -29.63
CA LEU A 93 26.93 2.85 -29.93
C LEU A 93 26.52 2.79 -31.41
N THR A 94 26.55 1.58 -31.97
CA THR A 94 26.03 1.32 -33.30
C THR A 94 24.49 1.22 -33.28
N PRO A 95 23.81 1.43 -34.43
CA PRO A 95 22.36 1.28 -34.52
C PRO A 95 21.84 -0.08 -34.05
N ASP A 96 22.58 -1.16 -34.31
CA ASP A 96 22.22 -2.52 -33.87
C ASP A 96 22.29 -2.69 -32.34
N GLN A 97 23.23 -2.01 -31.68
CA GLN A 97 23.31 -2.00 -30.22
C GLN A 97 22.15 -1.22 -29.61
N TRP A 98 21.78 -0.07 -30.18
CA TRP A 98 20.58 0.69 -29.78
C TRP A 98 19.31 -0.14 -29.93
N LYS A 99 19.21 -0.89 -31.04
CA LYS A 99 18.08 -1.79 -31.29
C LYS A 99 17.99 -2.89 -30.24
N THR A 100 19.14 -3.46 -29.87
CA THR A 100 19.21 -4.47 -28.81
C THR A 100 18.73 -3.91 -27.47
N LEU A 101 19.19 -2.71 -27.08
CA LEU A 101 18.75 -2.03 -25.87
C LEU A 101 17.24 -1.73 -25.86
N ARG A 102 16.68 -1.27 -26.99
CA ARG A 102 15.23 -1.03 -27.12
C ARG A 102 14.43 -2.33 -26.99
N VAL A 103 14.90 -3.42 -27.59
CA VAL A 103 14.25 -4.73 -27.48
C VAL A 103 14.25 -5.23 -26.03
N ASP A 104 15.37 -5.11 -25.32
CA ASP A 104 15.47 -5.48 -23.91
C ASP A 104 14.55 -4.63 -23.02
N TYR A 105 14.50 -3.32 -23.27
CA TYR A 105 13.52 -2.44 -22.60
C TYR A 105 12.08 -2.88 -22.89
N THR A 106 11.75 -3.17 -24.14
CA THR A 106 10.41 -3.61 -24.54
C THR A 106 10.00 -4.91 -23.85
N ARG A 107 10.93 -5.85 -23.67
CA ARG A 107 10.70 -7.08 -22.90
C ARG A 107 10.37 -6.79 -21.44
N LEU A 108 11.09 -5.86 -20.80
CA LEU A 108 10.80 -5.40 -19.43
C LEU A 108 9.43 -4.73 -19.33
N CYS A 109 9.05 -3.93 -20.33
CA CYS A 109 7.73 -3.30 -20.40
C CYS A 109 6.62 -4.34 -20.52
N ASN A 110 6.81 -5.37 -21.35
CA ASN A 110 5.85 -6.46 -21.48
C ASN A 110 5.71 -7.26 -20.19
N LEU A 111 6.82 -7.55 -19.51
CA LEU A 111 6.80 -8.20 -18.20
C LEU A 111 6.05 -7.36 -17.16
N ALA A 112 6.25 -6.03 -17.18
CA ALA A 112 5.54 -5.10 -16.31
C ALA A 112 4.03 -5.12 -16.52
N ARG A 113 3.58 -5.20 -17.78
CA ARG A 113 2.15 -5.33 -18.12
C ARG A 113 1.59 -6.66 -17.65
N LEU A 114 2.30 -7.77 -17.89
CA LEU A 114 1.87 -9.09 -17.41
C LEU A 114 1.72 -9.13 -15.88
N LEU A 115 2.68 -8.54 -15.15
CA LEU A 115 2.56 -8.41 -13.71
C LEU A 115 1.35 -7.56 -13.32
N ASN A 116 1.19 -6.38 -13.96
CA ASN A 116 0.06 -5.50 -13.71
C ASN A 116 -1.28 -6.22 -13.93
N ASP A 117 -1.46 -6.93 -15.03
CA ASP A 117 -2.74 -7.57 -15.36
C ASP A 117 -3.10 -8.67 -14.36
N CYS A 118 -2.11 -9.35 -13.78
CA CYS A 118 -2.31 -10.33 -12.71
C CYS A 118 -2.65 -9.68 -11.36
N VAL A 119 -2.03 -8.54 -11.03
CA VAL A 119 -2.10 -7.96 -9.69
C VAL A 119 -2.96 -6.70 -9.56
N CYS A 120 -3.47 -6.12 -10.66
CA CYS A 120 -4.12 -4.80 -10.64
C CYS A 120 -5.34 -4.75 -9.73
N HIS A 121 -6.17 -5.80 -9.75
CA HIS A 121 -7.35 -5.91 -8.89
C HIS A 121 -6.96 -6.13 -7.43
N LEU A 122 -5.98 -7.00 -7.16
CA LEU A 122 -5.46 -7.26 -5.82
C LEU A 122 -4.85 -5.99 -5.22
N LEU A 123 -4.05 -5.25 -6.00
CA LEU A 123 -3.46 -3.98 -5.60
C LEU A 123 -4.53 -2.94 -5.25
N CYS A 124 -5.60 -2.86 -6.04
CA CYS A 124 -6.71 -1.94 -5.75
C CYS A 124 -7.37 -2.26 -4.40
N VAL A 125 -7.72 -3.53 -4.19
CA VAL A 125 -8.37 -3.98 -2.94
C VAL A 125 -7.43 -3.81 -1.75
N SER A 126 -6.16 -4.22 -1.86
CA SER A 126 -5.16 -4.01 -0.80
C SER A 126 -5.01 -2.52 -0.47
N LEU A 127 -4.90 -1.65 -1.47
CA LEU A 127 -4.75 -0.20 -1.23
C LEU A 127 -5.98 0.37 -0.49
N LEU A 128 -7.19 0.01 -0.92
CA LEU A 128 -8.42 0.44 -0.25
C LEU A 128 -8.47 -0.01 1.20
N ILE A 129 -8.08 -1.25 1.48
CA ILE A 129 -8.05 -1.79 2.84
C ILE A 129 -6.98 -1.08 3.69
N HIS A 130 -5.77 -0.86 3.16
CA HIS A 130 -4.73 -0.11 3.89
C HIS A 130 -5.16 1.33 4.19
N VAL A 131 -5.80 2.02 3.25
CA VAL A 131 -6.36 3.36 3.49
C VAL A 131 -7.44 3.32 4.56
N TYR A 132 -8.36 2.34 4.49
CA TYR A 132 -9.41 2.18 5.50
C TYR A 132 -8.82 1.96 6.91
N ILE A 133 -7.84 1.06 7.05
CA ILE A 133 -7.17 0.78 8.32
C ILE A 133 -6.51 2.05 8.86
N ILE A 134 -5.73 2.76 8.05
CA ILE A 134 -5.05 4.00 8.46
C ILE A 134 -6.06 5.05 8.94
N CYS A 135 -7.17 5.24 8.22
CA CYS A 135 -8.21 6.18 8.64
C CYS A 135 -8.85 5.77 9.98
N VAL A 136 -9.17 4.49 10.17
CA VAL A 136 -9.78 4.01 11.41
C VAL A 136 -8.81 4.13 12.59
N GLU A 137 -7.56 3.72 12.43
CA GLU A 137 -6.55 3.80 13.49
C GLU A 137 -6.23 5.27 13.84
N MET A 138 -6.13 6.15 12.84
CA MET A 138 -5.89 7.57 13.07
C MET A 138 -7.09 8.23 13.78
N HIS A 139 -8.31 7.94 13.36
CA HIS A 139 -9.52 8.39 14.04
C HIS A 139 -9.58 7.91 15.49
N GLN A 140 -9.30 6.64 15.75
CA GLN A 140 -9.28 6.08 17.10
C GLN A 140 -8.20 6.71 17.96
N GLY A 141 -6.98 6.90 17.43
CA GLY A 141 -5.89 7.58 18.12
C GLY A 141 -6.25 9.02 18.51
N VAL A 142 -6.87 9.77 17.60
CA VAL A 142 -7.27 11.17 17.85
C VAL A 142 -8.45 11.27 18.81
N VAL A 143 -9.46 10.40 18.69
CA VAL A 143 -10.71 10.50 19.47
C VAL A 143 -10.57 9.92 20.87
N ARG A 144 -9.82 8.83 21.06
CA ARG A 144 -9.80 8.05 22.33
C ARG A 144 -8.63 8.36 23.27
N THR A 145 -7.73 9.28 22.91
CA THR A 145 -6.62 9.71 23.79
C THR A 145 -7.09 10.41 25.08
N ASN A 146 -8.37 10.75 25.21
CA ASN A 146 -8.91 11.51 26.35
C ASN A 146 -9.56 10.66 27.47
N GLU A 147 -9.66 9.33 27.31
CA GLU A 147 -10.22 8.46 28.35
C GLU A 147 -9.07 7.80 29.13
N HIS A 148 -9.23 7.56 30.44
CA HIS A 148 -8.22 6.97 31.34
C HIS A 148 -7.76 5.57 30.89
N PHE A 149 -6.90 5.50 29.87
CA PHE A 149 -6.32 4.27 29.37
C PHE A 149 -5.02 3.94 30.11
N SER A 150 -4.80 2.66 30.41
CA SER A 150 -3.52 2.19 30.92
C SER A 150 -2.42 2.41 29.86
N LEU A 151 -1.19 2.69 30.32
CA LEU A 151 -0.01 2.90 29.45
C LEU A 151 0.15 1.80 28.39
N SER A 152 -0.24 0.56 28.73
CA SER A 152 -0.19 -0.61 27.84
C SER A 152 -1.08 -0.45 26.60
N HIS A 153 -2.31 0.04 26.75
CA HIS A 153 -3.23 0.23 25.62
C HIS A 153 -2.74 1.32 24.65
N TYR A 154 -2.14 2.39 25.18
CA TYR A 154 -1.61 3.47 24.37
C TYR A 154 -0.41 3.03 23.52
N VAL A 155 0.55 2.33 24.13
CA VAL A 155 1.72 1.78 23.42
C VAL A 155 1.28 0.80 22.34
N HIS A 156 0.29 -0.05 22.64
CA HIS A 156 -0.28 -1.00 21.70
C HIS A 156 -0.91 -0.30 20.48
N ALA A 157 -1.73 0.73 20.70
CA ALA A 157 -2.38 1.49 19.63
C ALA A 157 -1.36 2.16 18.69
N ILE A 158 -0.31 2.77 19.23
CA ILE A 158 0.76 3.38 18.43
C ILE A 158 1.52 2.32 17.62
N LEU A 159 1.86 1.20 18.25
CA LEU A 159 2.59 0.13 17.57
C LEU A 159 1.77 -0.46 16.41
N SER A 160 0.47 -0.68 16.64
CA SER A 160 -0.49 -1.11 15.61
C SER A 160 -0.47 -0.16 14.41
N PHE A 161 -0.67 1.14 14.68
CA PHE A 161 -0.66 2.17 13.65
C PHE A 161 0.64 2.21 12.86
N MET A 162 1.80 2.13 13.54
CA MET A 162 3.10 2.15 12.88
C MET A 162 3.31 0.92 11.99
N VAL A 163 2.90 -0.27 12.43
CA VAL A 163 3.03 -1.50 11.64
C VAL A 163 2.12 -1.47 10.42
N SER A 164 0.86 -1.09 10.59
CA SER A 164 -0.13 -1.03 9.51
C SER A 164 0.23 0.03 8.47
N SER A 165 0.62 1.23 8.93
CA SER A 165 1.13 2.29 8.06
C SER A 165 2.41 1.89 7.31
N LEU A 166 3.36 1.23 7.98
CA LEU A 166 4.59 0.76 7.34
C LEU A 166 4.29 -0.24 6.22
N ARG A 167 3.39 -1.21 6.45
CA ARG A 167 2.98 -2.18 5.42
C ARG A 167 2.35 -1.51 4.20
N GLY A 168 1.39 -0.61 4.43
CA GLY A 168 0.76 0.16 3.36
C GLY A 168 1.77 1.02 2.59
N CYS A 169 2.68 1.69 3.31
CA CYS A 169 3.77 2.47 2.72
C CYS A 169 4.70 1.61 1.87
N LEU A 170 5.13 0.42 2.36
CA LEU A 170 5.99 -0.49 1.61
C LEU A 170 5.33 -0.94 0.30
N LEU A 171 4.06 -1.36 0.36
CA LEU A 171 3.27 -1.74 -0.81
C LEU A 171 3.24 -0.60 -1.86
N CYS A 172 2.93 0.61 -1.40
CA CYS A 172 2.86 1.80 -2.24
C CYS A 172 4.21 2.18 -2.85
N LEU A 173 5.27 2.22 -2.03
CA LEU A 173 6.62 2.61 -2.45
C LEU A 173 7.21 1.62 -3.45
N CYS A 174 7.05 0.32 -3.22
CA CYS A 174 7.49 -0.71 -4.15
C CYS A 174 6.75 -0.59 -5.49
N SER A 175 5.44 -0.37 -5.46
CA SER A 175 4.63 -0.20 -6.68
C SER A 175 5.06 1.04 -7.49
N VAL A 176 5.31 2.15 -6.80
CA VAL A 176 5.78 3.40 -7.44
C VAL A 176 7.22 3.30 -7.94
N LYS A 177 8.09 2.53 -7.27
CA LYS A 177 9.49 2.33 -7.70
C LYS A 177 9.57 1.81 -9.14
N ILE A 178 8.65 0.94 -9.56
CA ILE A 178 8.58 0.45 -10.95
C ILE A 178 8.37 1.60 -11.92
N TYR A 179 7.37 2.45 -11.67
CA TYR A 179 7.04 3.57 -12.55
C TYR A 179 8.24 4.53 -12.67
N GLU A 180 8.85 4.90 -11.56
CA GLU A 180 10.02 5.80 -11.55
C GLU A 180 11.19 5.17 -12.32
N ASN A 181 11.53 3.91 -12.04
CA ASN A 181 12.64 3.21 -12.69
C ASN A 181 12.40 2.99 -14.18
N SER A 182 11.15 2.82 -14.63
CA SER A 182 10.81 2.66 -16.05
C SER A 182 11.09 3.94 -16.88
N LYS A 183 11.08 5.11 -16.24
CA LYS A 183 11.26 6.43 -16.89
C LYS A 183 12.69 6.96 -16.80
N LEU A 184 13.52 6.42 -15.90
CA LEU A 184 14.94 6.79 -15.76
C LEU A 184 15.78 6.69 -17.04
N PRO A 185 15.61 5.69 -17.95
CA PRO A 185 16.45 5.59 -19.14
C PRO A 185 16.33 6.82 -20.06
N LYS A 186 15.21 7.54 -19.99
CA LYS A 186 14.97 8.78 -20.75
C LYS A 186 16.07 9.81 -20.52
N ARG A 187 16.52 9.97 -19.27
CA ARG A 187 17.56 10.95 -18.93
C ARG A 187 18.90 10.56 -19.56
N SER A 188 19.24 9.27 -19.52
CA SER A 188 20.45 8.75 -20.16
C SER A 188 20.43 8.89 -21.68
N LEU A 189 19.24 8.79 -22.31
CA LEU A 189 19.08 8.99 -23.76
C LEU A 189 19.31 10.45 -24.19
N TYR A 190 18.96 11.44 -23.36
CA TYR A 190 19.22 12.84 -23.70
C TYR A 190 20.70 13.24 -23.60
N GLU A 191 21.53 12.44 -22.94
CA GLU A 191 22.94 12.73 -22.70
C GLU A 191 23.86 12.06 -23.75
N ILE A 192 23.30 11.58 -24.87
CA ILE A 192 24.03 10.89 -25.94
C ILE A 192 24.77 11.90 -26.84
N PRO A 193 26.03 11.64 -27.24
CA PRO A 193 26.73 12.45 -28.24
C PRO A 193 25.99 12.48 -29.59
N GLN A 194 25.96 13.63 -30.27
CA GLN A 194 25.30 13.79 -31.58
C GLN A 194 25.74 12.75 -32.63
N GLN A 195 26.98 12.25 -32.54
CA GLN A 195 27.55 11.27 -33.47
C GLN A 195 26.93 9.86 -33.35
N SER A 196 26.35 9.51 -32.20
CA SER A 196 25.67 8.23 -31.97
C SER A 196 24.14 8.34 -32.09
N PHE A 197 23.64 9.53 -32.41
CA PHE A 197 22.22 9.77 -32.60
C PHE A 197 21.75 9.14 -33.91
N CYS A 198 20.76 8.26 -33.82
CA CYS A 198 20.16 7.58 -34.96
C CYS A 198 18.65 7.43 -34.75
N ASN A 199 17.92 7.10 -35.81
CA ASN A 199 16.46 6.93 -35.78
C ASN A 199 15.99 5.98 -34.66
N GLU A 200 16.81 4.99 -34.30
CA GLU A 200 16.49 4.04 -33.23
C GLU A 200 16.42 4.69 -31.84
N VAL A 201 17.27 5.71 -31.59
CA VAL A 201 17.24 6.51 -30.36
C VAL A 201 15.96 7.33 -30.29
N ASP A 202 15.51 7.91 -31.42
CA ASP A 202 14.24 8.63 -31.50
C ASP A 202 13.04 7.72 -31.21
N PHE A 203 13.01 6.53 -31.82
CA PHE A 203 11.96 5.55 -31.55
C PHE A 203 11.96 5.12 -30.08
N PHE A 204 13.14 4.90 -29.50
CA PHE A 204 13.26 4.50 -28.11
C PHE A 204 12.81 5.63 -27.16
N LEU A 205 13.20 6.88 -27.42
CA LEU A 205 12.75 8.04 -26.64
C LEU A 205 11.23 8.20 -26.72
N LEU A 206 10.66 8.06 -27.92
CA LEU A 206 9.22 8.15 -28.16
C LEU A 206 8.45 7.03 -27.45
N GLN A 207 9.00 5.81 -27.43
CA GLN A 207 8.45 4.69 -26.66
C GLN A 207 8.40 5.02 -25.16
N ILE A 208 9.51 5.45 -24.56
CA ILE A 208 9.56 5.78 -23.12
C ILE A 208 8.62 6.96 -22.80
N GLN A 209 8.45 7.91 -23.71
CA GLN A 209 7.55 9.05 -23.50
C GLN A 209 6.08 8.63 -23.53
N LYS A 210 5.67 7.84 -24.53
CA LYS A 210 4.26 7.48 -24.73
C LYS A 210 3.78 6.34 -23.82
N ASP A 211 4.68 5.45 -23.43
CA ASP A 211 4.32 4.22 -22.73
C ASP A 211 4.35 4.42 -21.20
N HIS A 212 3.18 4.44 -20.57
CA HIS A 212 3.04 4.57 -19.12
C HIS A 212 3.14 3.20 -18.45
N ILE A 213 4.37 2.78 -18.15
CA ILE A 213 4.66 1.47 -17.57
C ILE A 213 4.70 1.58 -16.04
N GLY A 214 3.81 0.86 -15.36
CA GLY A 214 3.73 0.81 -13.90
C GLY A 214 2.52 -0.01 -13.47
N LEU A 215 2.38 -0.18 -12.15
CA LEU A 215 1.21 -0.87 -11.60
C LEU A 215 0.02 0.08 -11.50
N THR A 216 -1.16 -0.45 -11.83
CA THR A 216 -2.43 0.27 -11.79
C THR A 216 -3.36 -0.37 -10.78
N GLY A 217 -4.15 0.45 -10.08
CA GLY A 217 -5.27 -0.02 -9.29
C GLY A 217 -6.46 -0.30 -10.20
N SER A 218 -6.70 -1.56 -10.54
CA SER A 218 -7.81 -2.00 -11.39
C SER A 218 -7.93 -1.21 -12.72
N HIS A 219 -6.79 -0.80 -13.32
CA HIS A 219 -6.70 0.06 -14.50
C HIS A 219 -7.34 1.47 -14.38
N MET A 220 -7.79 1.88 -13.18
CA MET A 220 -8.42 3.18 -12.95
C MET A 220 -7.39 4.28 -12.70
N PHE A 221 -6.32 3.96 -11.98
CA PHE A 221 -5.27 4.92 -11.61
C PHE A 221 -3.90 4.25 -11.60
N LEU A 222 -2.89 5.00 -12.01
CA LEU A 222 -1.49 4.56 -12.04
C LEU A 222 -0.79 4.91 -10.73
N MET A 223 -0.07 3.95 -10.15
CA MET A 223 0.75 4.16 -8.96
C MET A 223 1.92 5.10 -9.27
N THR A 224 1.81 6.35 -8.84
CA THR A 224 2.87 7.35 -8.93
C THR A 224 3.10 8.04 -7.59
N ARG A 225 4.28 8.65 -7.39
CA ARG A 225 4.54 9.46 -6.17
C ARG A 225 3.47 10.53 -5.97
N ARG A 226 3.06 11.19 -7.06
CA ARG A 226 2.02 12.24 -7.02
C ARG A 226 0.70 11.71 -6.49
N PHE A 227 0.25 10.55 -7.00
CA PHE A 227 -0.97 9.91 -6.53
C PHE A 227 -0.91 9.61 -5.03
N LEU A 228 0.19 9.04 -4.54
CA LEU A 228 0.36 8.75 -3.11
C LEU A 228 0.35 10.01 -2.24
N LEU A 229 1.06 11.06 -2.66
CA LEU A 229 1.08 12.34 -1.93
C LEU A 229 -0.32 12.99 -1.89
N THR A 230 -1.07 12.93 -3.00
CA THR A 230 -2.46 13.42 -3.03
C THR A 230 -3.34 12.63 -2.08
N MET A 231 -3.29 11.30 -2.11
CA MET A 231 -4.06 10.45 -1.20
C MET A 231 -3.74 10.75 0.27
N PHE A 232 -2.46 10.82 0.62
CA PHE A 232 -2.02 11.17 1.98
C PHE A 232 -2.54 12.56 2.40
N GLY A 233 -2.38 13.56 1.53
CA GLY A 233 -2.86 14.92 1.79
C GLY A 233 -4.38 14.96 1.98
N THR A 234 -5.15 14.19 1.23
CA THR A 234 -6.62 14.11 1.41
C THR A 234 -7.00 13.51 2.76
N ILE A 235 -6.37 12.40 3.17
CA ILE A 235 -6.63 11.74 4.45
C ILE A 235 -6.37 12.71 5.61
N VAL A 236 -5.20 13.34 5.63
CA VAL A 236 -4.83 14.34 6.65
C VAL A 236 -5.80 15.52 6.65
N SER A 237 -6.20 16.01 5.48
CA SER A 237 -7.14 17.14 5.38
C SER A 237 -8.51 16.81 5.96
N TYR A 238 -9.04 15.61 5.67
CA TYR A 238 -10.31 15.16 6.23
C TYR A 238 -10.28 15.07 7.76
N GLU A 239 -9.14 14.64 8.29
CA GLU A 239 -9.02 14.38 9.73
C GLU A 239 -8.80 15.66 10.52
N ILE A 240 -8.05 16.62 9.96
CA ILE A 240 -8.02 17.99 10.48
C ILE A 240 -9.43 18.59 10.51
N LEU A 241 -10.21 18.40 9.44
CA LEU A 241 -11.58 18.91 9.36
C LEU A 241 -12.50 18.25 10.41
N LEU A 242 -12.39 16.94 10.61
CA LEU A 242 -13.13 16.22 11.66
C LEU A 242 -12.79 16.71 13.07
N VAL A 243 -11.50 16.94 13.36
CA VAL A 243 -11.06 17.51 14.63
C VAL A 243 -11.60 18.93 14.84
N GLN A 244 -11.56 19.77 13.81
CA GLN A 244 -12.10 21.13 13.86
C GLN A 244 -13.61 21.13 14.12
N MET A 245 -14.38 20.26 13.46
CA MET A 245 -15.82 20.13 13.69
C MET A 245 -16.12 19.67 15.11
N LYS A 246 -15.35 18.71 15.65
CA LYS A 246 -15.49 18.26 17.04
C LYS A 246 -15.21 19.40 18.03
N GLY A 247 -14.14 20.16 17.81
CA GLY A 247 -13.79 21.34 18.62
C GLY A 247 -14.86 22.43 18.56
N TYR A 248 -15.44 22.65 17.38
CA TYR A 248 -16.55 23.61 17.20
C TYR A 248 -17.83 23.16 17.93
N SER A 249 -18.20 21.89 17.82
CA SER A 249 -19.38 21.34 18.52
C SER A 249 -19.23 21.41 20.04
N SER A 250 -18.03 21.12 20.57
CA SER A 250 -17.75 21.22 22.00
C SER A 250 -17.83 22.64 22.55
N ARG A 251 -17.67 23.67 21.69
CA ARG A 251 -17.77 25.08 22.10
C ARG A 251 -19.21 25.61 22.06
N LYS A 252 -20.12 24.91 21.37
CA LYS A 252 -21.54 25.27 21.24
C LYS A 252 -22.43 24.65 22.33
N ASN A 253 -22.00 23.55 22.94
CA ASN A 253 -22.67 22.90 24.06
C ASN A 253 -21.75 22.97 25.30
N PRO A 254 -21.81 24.06 26.10
CA PRO A 254 -21.05 24.17 27.35
C PRO A 254 -21.57 23.21 28.43
#